data_AF-B5X8J1-F1
#
_entry.id   AF-B5X8J1-F1
#
_cell.length_a   1.000
_cell.length_b   1.000
_cell.length_c   1.000
_cell.angle_alpha   90.00
_cell.angle_beta   90.00
_cell.angle_gamma   90.00
#
_symmetry.space_group_name_H-M   'P 1'
#
loop_
_entity.id
_entity.type
_entity.pdbx_description
1 polymer ?
#
loop_
_entity_poly.entity_id
_entity_poly.type
_entity_poly.pdbx_seq_one_letter_code
_entity_poly.pdbx_strand_id
1 'polypeptide(L)'
;MLLILLGVLILHLIILVLLFVSTIANAWTVGGTKSTDLWYSCLTTNGGYHCSSASNEDWIQAVQALMVLSVLFCIFSLVFFMCQLFTLVKGGRFFFTAIFQILASLFVMCGAIIYTVMSPDGEEDAAFGFAYVLAWVSFPQQPPLRAMCE
;
A
#
# COMPACT_ATOMS: atom_id res chain seq x y z
N MET A 1 22.55 0.79 -19.63
CA MET A 1 21.77 2.00 -19.29
C MET A 1 20.30 1.84 -19.67
N LEU A 2 19.95 1.49 -20.92
CA LEU A 2 18.57 1.24 -21.33
C LEU A 2 17.88 0.10 -20.55
N LEU A 3 18.57 -1.02 -20.33
CA LEU A 3 18.04 -2.15 -19.54
C LEU A 3 17.74 -1.77 -18.08
N ILE A 4 18.59 -0.95 -17.46
CA ILE A 4 18.39 -0.47 -16.08
C ILE A 4 17.16 0.45 -16.04
N LEU A 5 17.01 1.33 -17.04
CA LEU A 5 15.87 2.21 -17.19
C LEU A 5 14.56 1.43 -17.38
N LEU A 6 14.57 0.41 -18.24
CA LEU A 6 13.43 -0.49 -18.45
C LEU A 6 13.09 -1.28 -17.18
N GLY A 7 14.10 -1.77 -16.47
CA GLY A 7 13.90 -2.45 -15.18
C GLY A 7 13.27 -1.56 -14.13
N VAL A 8 13.75 -0.31 -13.99
CA VAL A 8 13.16 0.68 -13.07
C VAL A 8 11.73 1.02 -13.47
N LEU A 9 11.43 1.14 -14.77
CA LEU A 9 10.07 1.36 -15.25
C LEU A 9 9.12 0.23 -14.85
N ILE A 10 9.51 -1.01 -15.12
CA ILE A 10 8.71 -2.20 -14.78
C ILE A 10 8.51 -2.26 -13.27
N LEU A 11 9.56 -2.00 -12.49
CA LEU A 11 9.47 -1.95 -11.04
C LEU A 11 8.45 -0.90 -10.54
N HIS A 12 8.42 0.31 -11.12
CA HIS A 12 7.43 1.33 -10.76
C HIS A 12 6.01 0.87 -11.08
N LEU A 13 5.79 0.24 -12.24
CA LEU A 13 4.48 -0.29 -12.60
C LEU A 13 4.02 -1.40 -11.64
N ILE A 14 4.92 -2.30 -11.26
CA ILE A 14 4.62 -3.35 -10.27
C ILE A 14 4.23 -2.72 -8.93
N ILE A 15 5.03 -1.78 -8.40
CA ILE A 15 4.74 -1.10 -7.13
C ILE A 15 3.40 -0.37 -7.19
N LEU A 16 3.12 0.33 -8.30
CA LEU A 16 1.85 1.02 -8.50
C LEU A 16 0.65 0.06 -8.45
N VAL A 17 0.75 -1.09 -9.13
CA VAL A 17 -0.31 -2.10 -9.13
C VAL A 17 -0.49 -2.70 -7.73
N LEU A 18 0.60 -3.04 -7.05
CA LEU A 18 0.56 -3.57 -5.68
C LEU A 18 -0.08 -2.59 -4.70
N LEU A 19 0.27 -1.31 -4.78
CA LEU A 19 -0.32 -0.26 -3.95
C LEU A 19 -1.79 0.00 -4.27
N PHE A 20 -2.15 0.00 -5.55
CA PHE A 20 -3.53 0.15 -5.96
C PHE A 20 -4.39 -1.00 -5.44
N VAL A 21 -3.95 -2.24 -5.64
CA VAL A 21 -4.63 -3.43 -5.11
C VAL A 21 -4.71 -3.37 -3.60
N SER A 22 -3.61 -3.04 -2.90
CA SER A 22 -3.61 -2.91 -1.45
C SER A 22 -4.63 -1.86 -0.97
N THR A 23 -4.74 -0.71 -1.64
CA THR A 23 -5.65 0.38 -1.22
C THR A 23 -7.13 0.05 -1.43
N ILE A 24 -7.47 -0.75 -2.46
CA ILE A 24 -8.86 -1.06 -2.82
C ILE A 24 -9.34 -2.43 -2.33
N ALA A 25 -8.42 -3.36 -2.08
CA ALA A 25 -8.78 -4.74 -1.78
C ALA A 25 -9.34 -4.87 -0.37
N ASN A 26 -10.41 -5.64 -0.27
CA ASN A 26 -11.20 -5.75 0.94
C ASN A 26 -10.64 -6.76 1.97
N ALA A 27 -9.32 -6.73 2.19
CA ALA A 27 -8.59 -7.79 2.88
C ALA A 27 -7.35 -7.26 3.63
N TRP A 28 -7.50 -6.19 4.38
CA TRP A 28 -6.44 -5.72 5.28
C TRP A 28 -6.42 -6.53 6.57
N THR A 29 -7.59 -6.81 7.13
CA THR A 29 -7.79 -7.77 8.22
C THR A 29 -8.97 -8.68 7.90
N VAL A 30 -8.80 -9.98 8.14
CA VAL A 30 -9.81 -11.01 7.90
C VAL A 30 -9.98 -11.82 9.19
N GLY A 31 -11.14 -11.70 9.82
CA GLY A 31 -11.61 -12.57 10.90
C GLY A 31 -12.69 -13.52 10.37
N GLY A 32 -12.84 -14.70 10.97
CA GLY A 32 -13.63 -15.83 10.44
C GLY A 32 -14.93 -15.47 9.67
N THR A 33 -15.76 -14.57 10.20
CA THR A 33 -17.00 -14.09 9.55
C THR A 33 -16.98 -12.60 9.17
N LYS A 34 -15.85 -11.91 9.31
CA LYS A 34 -15.71 -10.46 9.17
C LYS A 34 -14.45 -10.12 8.36
N SER A 35 -14.64 -9.50 7.21
CA SER A 35 -13.53 -8.96 6.41
C SER A 35 -13.56 -7.45 6.51
N THR A 36 -12.48 -6.85 7.01
CA THR A 36 -12.34 -5.40 7.09
C THR A 36 -11.29 -4.90 6.11
N ASP A 37 -11.63 -3.76 5.53
CA ASP A 37 -10.78 -3.02 4.62
C ASP A 37 -10.69 -1.57 5.07
N LEU A 38 -9.89 -0.75 4.37
CA LEU A 38 -9.72 0.65 4.76
C LEU A 38 -11.01 1.46 4.70
N TRP A 39 -11.92 1.13 3.79
CA TRP A 39 -13.08 1.94 3.41
C TRP A 39 -14.41 1.33 3.89
N TYR A 40 -14.46 0.02 4.05
CA TYR A 40 -15.62 -0.79 4.36
C TYR A 40 -15.28 -1.90 5.34
N SER A 41 -16.26 -2.27 6.15
CA SER A 41 -16.26 -3.45 6.99
C SER A 41 -17.41 -4.34 6.55
N CYS A 42 -17.09 -5.54 6.09
CA CYS A 42 -18.06 -6.51 5.60
C CYS A 42 -18.20 -7.68 6.58
N LEU A 43 -19.45 -8.00 6.91
CA LEU A 43 -19.82 -9.09 7.80
C LEU A 43 -20.61 -10.13 7.01
N THR A 44 -20.22 -11.39 7.16
CA THR A 44 -20.91 -12.54 6.59
C THR A 44 -21.67 -13.25 7.71
N THR A 45 -22.97 -12.98 7.82
CA THR A 45 -23.86 -13.64 8.80
C THR A 45 -24.89 -14.47 8.04
N ASN A 46 -25.00 -15.76 8.38
CA ASN A 46 -26.03 -16.68 7.85
C ASN A 46 -26.20 -16.65 6.31
N GLY A 47 -25.11 -16.50 5.55
CA GLY A 47 -25.12 -16.46 4.08
C GLY A 47 -25.47 -15.10 3.45
N GLY A 48 -25.73 -14.08 4.27
CA GLY A 48 -25.86 -12.68 3.82
C GLY A 48 -24.53 -11.94 3.92
N TYR A 49 -24.13 -11.26 2.85
CA TYR A 49 -22.94 -10.40 2.80
C TYR A 49 -23.36 -8.95 3.01
N HIS A 50 -23.11 -8.41 4.20
CA HIS A 50 -23.47 -7.03 4.56
C HIS A 50 -22.21 -6.19 4.74
N CYS A 51 -22.04 -5.17 3.89
CA CYS A 51 -20.95 -4.20 4.01
C CYS A 51 -21.47 -2.88 4.56
N SER A 52 -20.76 -2.35 5.54
CA SER A 52 -20.93 -0.99 6.06
C SER A 52 -19.65 -0.20 5.86
N SER A 53 -19.71 1.12 5.92
CA SER A 53 -18.50 1.96 5.92
C SER A 53 -17.57 1.55 7.06
N ALA A 54 -16.26 1.63 6.85
CA ALA A 54 -15.27 1.45 7.92
C ALA A 54 -15.55 2.39 9.09
N SER A 55 -15.09 2.01 10.29
CA SER A 55 -15.29 2.82 11.48
C SER A 55 -14.76 4.24 11.26
N ASN A 56 -15.52 5.24 11.69
CA ASN A 56 -15.16 6.65 11.58
C ASN A 56 -14.14 7.03 12.67
N GLU A 57 -13.09 6.22 12.81
CA GLU A 57 -12.02 6.46 13.75
C GLU A 57 -10.91 7.26 13.08
N ASP A 58 -10.39 8.26 13.78
CA ASP A 58 -9.42 9.22 13.24
C ASP A 58 -8.16 8.53 12.66
N TRP A 59 -7.76 7.40 13.25
CA TRP A 59 -6.60 6.64 12.79
C TRP A 59 -6.86 5.92 11.46
N ILE A 60 -8.05 5.37 11.20
CA ILE A 60 -8.40 4.76 9.91
C ILE A 60 -8.37 5.84 8.83
N GLN A 61 -8.92 7.01 9.11
CA GLN A 61 -8.90 8.14 8.19
C GLN A 61 -7.47 8.60 7.88
N ALA A 62 -6.57 8.59 8.87
CA ALA A 62 -5.16 8.88 8.66
C ALA A 62 -4.49 7.84 7.74
N VAL A 63 -4.75 6.53 7.95
CA VAL A 63 -4.22 5.46 7.08
C VAL A 63 -4.76 5.60 5.66
N GLN A 64 -6.06 5.89 5.48
CA GLN A 64 -6.66 6.15 4.16
C GLN A 64 -5.95 7.29 3.44
N ALA A 65 -5.73 8.42 4.11
CA ALA A 65 -5.04 9.57 3.55
C ALA A 65 -3.59 9.23 3.14
N LEU A 66 -2.87 8.47 3.97
CA LEU A 66 -1.50 8.03 3.68
C LEU A 66 -1.43 7.09 2.48
N MET A 67 -2.37 6.15 2.36
CA MET A 67 -2.44 5.23 1.21
C MET A 67 -2.75 5.97 -0.09
N VAL A 68 -3.73 6.88 -0.10
CA VAL A 68 -4.05 7.71 -1.28
C VAL A 68 -2.85 8.58 -1.67
N LEU A 69 -2.21 9.24 -0.70
CA LEU A 69 -1.06 10.10 -0.95
C LEU A 69 0.12 9.32 -1.54
N SER A 70 0.34 8.07 -1.10
CA SER A 70 1.37 7.20 -1.65
C SER A 70 1.13 6.84 -3.12
N VAL A 71 -0.11 6.53 -3.50
CA VAL A 71 -0.50 6.23 -4.88
C VAL A 71 -0.29 7.46 -5.75
N LEU A 72 -0.69 8.65 -5.29
CA LEU A 72 -0.48 9.91 -6.01
C LEU A 72 1.00 10.19 -6.27
N PHE A 73 1.86 10.06 -5.26
CA PHE A 73 3.31 10.25 -5.45
C PHE A 73 3.94 9.18 -6.35
N CYS A 74 3.44 7.94 -6.32
CA CYS A 74 3.90 6.90 -7.24
C CYS A 74 3.51 7.22 -8.71
N ILE A 75 2.29 7.71 -8.95
CA ILE A 75 1.84 8.16 -10.28
C ILE A 75 2.68 9.35 -10.75
N PHE A 76 2.92 10.35 -9.89
CA PHE A 76 3.77 11.49 -10.24
C PHE A 76 5.20 11.05 -10.57
N SER A 77 5.77 10.12 -9.80
CA SER A 77 7.08 9.53 -10.09
C SER A 77 7.10 8.89 -11.48
N LEU A 78 6.07 8.11 -11.84
CA LEU A 78 5.95 7.48 -13.16
C LEU A 78 5.83 8.50 -14.30
N VAL A 79 5.01 9.54 -14.14
CA VAL A 79 4.86 10.62 -15.14
C VAL A 79 6.17 11.36 -15.33
N PHE A 80 6.87 11.72 -14.25
CA PHE A 80 8.19 12.34 -14.36
C PHE A 80 9.18 11.40 -15.05
N PHE A 81 9.16 10.11 -14.73
CA PHE A 81 10.01 9.12 -15.38
C PHE A 81 9.73 9.00 -16.89
N MET A 82 8.46 9.04 -17.32
CA MET A 82 8.07 9.11 -18.73
C MET A 82 8.59 10.38 -19.42
N CYS A 83 8.40 11.55 -18.79
CA CYS A 83 8.92 12.82 -19.33
C CYS A 83 10.45 12.80 -19.49
N GLN A 84 11.17 12.17 -18.57
CA GLN A 84 12.63 12.01 -18.64
C GLN A 84 13.06 11.09 -19.79
N LEU A 85 12.28 10.04 -20.06
CA LEU A 85 12.51 9.08 -21.16
C LEU A 85 12.45 9.75 -22.54
N PHE A 86 11.53 10.69 -22.75
CA PHE A 86 11.42 11.42 -24.02
C PHE A 86 12.44 12.56 -24.16
N THR A 87 12.95 13.09 -23.06
CA THR A 87 13.88 14.25 -23.04
C THR A 87 15.35 13.82 -22.90
N LEU A 88 15.76 12.77 -23.63
CA LEU A 88 17.06 12.06 -23.56
C LEU A 88 18.27 12.90 -24.00
N VAL A 89 18.60 13.97 -23.27
CA VAL A 89 19.86 14.71 -23.40
C VAL A 89 20.56 14.78 -22.04
N LYS A 90 21.50 13.84 -21.82
CA LYS A 90 22.53 13.75 -20.75
C LYS A 90 22.07 13.72 -19.28
N GLY A 91 22.08 12.52 -18.70
CA GLY A 91 23.08 12.12 -17.69
C GLY A 91 22.92 12.47 -16.20
N GLY A 92 21.89 13.21 -15.75
CA GLY A 92 21.85 13.67 -14.34
C GLY A 92 20.48 13.81 -13.67
N ARG A 93 19.43 13.14 -14.13
CA ARG A 93 18.04 13.55 -13.82
C ARG A 93 17.15 12.57 -13.03
N PHE A 94 17.67 11.44 -12.56
CA PHE A 94 16.87 10.46 -11.79
C PHE A 94 16.55 10.88 -10.35
N PHE A 95 17.11 11.99 -9.87
CA PHE A 95 16.98 12.40 -8.48
C PHE A 95 15.52 12.75 -8.11
N PHE A 96 14.79 13.44 -8.99
CA PHE A 96 13.41 13.83 -8.71
C PHE A 96 12.46 12.63 -8.62
N THR A 97 12.56 11.68 -9.55
CA THR A 97 11.76 10.43 -9.50
C THR A 97 12.09 9.61 -8.26
N ALA A 98 13.38 9.55 -7.87
CA ALA A 98 13.80 8.85 -6.66
C ALA A 98 13.22 9.49 -5.38
N ILE A 99 13.17 10.82 -5.28
CA ILE A 99 12.58 11.50 -4.10
C ILE A 99 11.10 11.16 -3.95
N PHE A 100 10.31 11.31 -5.02
CA PHE A 100 8.87 11.01 -4.95
C PHE A 100 8.62 9.54 -4.64
N GLN A 101 9.48 8.64 -5.12
CA GLN A 101 9.40 7.22 -4.81
C GLN A 101 9.72 6.91 -3.34
N ILE A 102 10.70 7.59 -2.74
CA ILE A 102 11.03 7.47 -1.30
C ILE A 102 9.91 8.05 -0.44
N LEU A 103 9.31 9.17 -0.85
CA LEU A 103 8.17 9.75 -0.13
C LEU A 103 6.95 8.83 -0.20
N ALA A 104 6.67 8.25 -1.38
CA ALA A 104 5.62 7.26 -1.53
C ALA A 104 5.84 6.07 -0.58
N SER A 105 7.06 5.52 -0.53
CA SER A 105 7.36 4.39 0.35
C SER A 105 7.27 4.72 1.84
N LEU A 106 7.65 5.94 2.24
CA LEU A 106 7.49 6.43 3.61
C LEU A 106 6.01 6.46 4.03
N PHE A 107 5.11 6.98 3.19
CA PHE A 107 3.69 7.06 3.53
C PHE A 107 3.03 5.68 3.63
N VAL A 108 3.40 4.74 2.76
CA VAL A 108 2.93 3.34 2.84
C VAL A 108 3.39 2.71 4.14
N MET A 109 4.67 2.87 4.49
CA MET A 109 5.24 2.34 5.72
C MET A 109 4.52 2.92 6.95
N CYS A 110 4.32 4.25 7.00
CA CYS A 110 3.59 4.89 8.09
C CYS A 110 2.14 4.38 8.17
N GLY A 111 1.44 4.26 7.03
CA GLY A 111 0.06 3.75 6.99
C GLY A 111 -0.03 2.32 7.51
N ALA A 112 0.84 1.44 7.06
CA ALA A 112 0.90 0.05 7.50
C ALA A 112 1.25 -0.07 8.99
N ILE A 113 2.18 0.74 9.51
CA ILE A 113 2.55 0.74 10.94
C ILE A 113 1.40 1.24 11.80
N ILE A 114 0.75 2.35 11.43
CA ILE A 114 -0.40 2.87 12.17
C ILE A 114 -1.51 1.81 12.20
N TYR A 115 -1.76 1.16 11.06
CA TYR A 115 -2.72 0.07 10.99
C TYR A 115 -2.34 -1.10 11.91
N THR A 116 -1.07 -1.50 11.98
CA THR A 116 -0.66 -2.57 12.93
C THR A 116 -0.81 -2.21 14.39
N VAL A 117 -0.47 -0.98 14.76
CA VAL A 117 -0.45 -0.57 16.16
C VAL A 117 -1.87 -0.33 16.68
N MET A 118 -2.77 0.08 15.79
CA MET A 118 -4.12 0.48 16.14
C MET A 118 -5.19 -0.54 15.75
N SER A 119 -4.89 -1.47 14.84
CA SER A 119 -5.75 -2.63 14.61
C SER A 119 -5.86 -3.37 15.93
N PRO A 120 -7.05 -3.42 16.55
CA PRO A 120 -7.21 -4.10 17.82
C PRO A 120 -6.85 -5.58 17.60
N ASP A 121 -5.92 -6.09 18.40
CA ASP A 121 -5.54 -7.51 18.51
C ASP A 121 -6.72 -8.40 19.02
N GLY A 122 -7.97 -8.05 18.72
CA GLY A 122 -9.10 -8.19 19.64
C GLY A 122 -10.35 -8.88 19.11
N GLU A 123 -10.27 -9.64 18.01
CA GLU A 123 -11.19 -10.75 17.79
C GLU A 123 -10.30 -12.00 17.68
N GLU A 124 -10.54 -13.03 18.49
CA GLU A 124 -9.67 -14.22 18.66
C GLU A 124 -9.35 -14.98 17.34
N ASP A 125 -9.96 -14.60 16.22
CA ASP A 125 -9.78 -15.17 14.87
C ASP A 125 -9.36 -14.14 13.79
N ALA A 126 -9.02 -12.89 14.14
CA ALA A 126 -8.68 -11.85 13.16
C ALA A 126 -7.21 -11.92 12.73
N ALA A 127 -6.96 -12.32 11.48
CA ALA A 127 -5.64 -12.38 10.87
C ALA A 127 -5.41 -11.25 9.86
N PHE A 128 -4.15 -10.83 9.68
CA PHE A 128 -3.79 -9.89 8.61
C PHE A 128 -4.07 -10.52 7.24
N GLY A 129 -4.82 -9.81 6.41
CA GLY A 129 -5.18 -10.27 5.07
C GLY A 129 -4.09 -9.98 4.02
N PHE A 130 -4.29 -10.51 2.82
CA PHE A 130 -3.28 -10.38 1.76
C PHE A 130 -3.03 -8.92 1.35
N ALA A 131 -4.04 -8.03 1.44
CA ALA A 131 -3.89 -6.63 1.02
C ALA A 131 -2.89 -5.86 1.90
N TYR A 132 -2.84 -6.22 3.20
CA TYR A 132 -1.83 -5.74 4.13
C TYR A 132 -0.44 -6.24 3.75
N VAL A 133 -0.30 -7.54 3.43
CA VAL A 133 0.99 -8.11 2.96
C VAL A 133 1.47 -7.44 1.68
N LEU A 134 0.57 -7.15 0.73
CA LEU A 134 0.90 -6.44 -0.51
C LEU A 134 1.44 -5.02 -0.24
N ALA A 135 0.93 -4.32 0.80
CA ALA A 135 1.46 -3.03 1.20
C ALA A 135 2.93 -3.14 1.62
N TRP A 136 3.30 -4.15 2.40
CA TRP A 136 4.69 -4.39 2.81
C TRP A 136 5.60 -4.81 1.67
N VAL A 137 5.12 -5.69 0.78
CA VAL A 137 5.90 -6.14 -0.38
C VAL A 137 6.13 -5.02 -1.40
N SER A 138 5.27 -3.99 -1.41
CA SER A 138 5.47 -2.80 -2.23
C SER A 138 6.68 -1.94 -1.78
N PHE A 139 7.17 -2.15 -0.55
CA PHE A 139 8.42 -1.57 -0.08
C PHE A 139 9.61 -2.36 -0.65
N PRO A 140 10.69 -1.70 -1.12
CA PRO A 140 11.90 -2.41 -1.50
C PRO A 140 12.56 -3.03 -0.26
N GLN A 141 12.22 -4.29 0.00
CA GLN A 141 12.91 -5.27 0.86
C GLN A 141 13.14 -4.85 2.32
N GLN A 142 12.13 -5.04 3.16
CA GLN A 142 12.37 -5.60 4.49
C GLN A 142 11.11 -6.34 4.97
N PRO A 143 11.14 -7.68 5.13
CA PRO A 143 10.05 -8.37 5.82
C PRO A 143 9.98 -7.87 7.27
N PRO A 144 8.78 -7.72 7.84
CA PRO A 144 8.64 -7.45 9.27
C PRO A 144 9.21 -8.65 10.03
N LEU A 145 10.33 -8.45 10.71
CA LEU A 145 10.98 -9.41 11.61
C LEU A 145 10.12 -9.76 12.85
N ARG A 146 8.82 -9.45 12.84
CA ARG A 146 7.92 -9.52 13.99
C ARG A 146 6.80 -10.56 13.87
N ALA A 147 6.73 -11.30 12.77
CA ALA A 147 5.75 -12.40 12.61
C ALA A 147 6.32 -13.81 12.93
N MET A 148 7.45 -13.90 13.66
CA MET A 148 8.08 -15.19 14.05
C MET A 148 8.27 -15.38 15.56
N CYS A 149 7.77 -14.48 16.41
CA CYS A 149 7.97 -14.58 17.87
C CYS A 149 6.70 -14.69 18.70
N GLU A 150 5.57 -15.10 18.12
CA GLU A 150 4.46 -15.72 18.86
C GLU A 150 3.87 -16.88 18.06
#